data_AF-A0A5N6NDU5-F1
#
_entry.id   AF-A0A5N6NDU5-F1
#
_cell.length_a   1.000
_cell.length_b   1.000
_cell.length_c   1.000
_cell.angle_alpha   90.00
_cell.angle_beta   90.00
_cell.angle_gamma   90.00
#
_symmetry.space_group_name_H-M   'P 1'
#
loop_
_entity.id
_entity.type
_entity.pdbx_description
1 polymer ?
#
loop_
_entity_poly.entity_id
_entity_poly.type
_entity_poly.pdbx_seq_one_letter_code
_entity_poly.pdbx_strand_id
1 'polypeptide(L)'
;MVTIVLYPSPRMGHLISMVELGKLITQHHPSYSVIILTLIPSLINTGATVPYIRHISAAFPSITFHYLPDIPLDPLLFPSMEAIVLELIRRSNPNVINALRSISESSNIAAFIIDFFCTVAMSVARCFNLPVYYFFTSGSCCLALFLYTPTIHRTTTESFKDMNTLIHSPGLPPIPSSDMVGPMLDRTTTDYSVFLEICEGFPKSDGIIINTFDSLEPRVIKAITDGVCLPDQPTPPIYCVGPLLAAGGDDSHECLKWLDLQPTGSVVFLCFGSSGVFTSEQLKEIAKGLEASGHRFLWVVRSPPSKKKEDRFLPPPEPELDVVLPEGFLNRTKERGLVVKKWAPQVAVLGHKSVGGFVTHCGWNSVLEAVSFGVPMVGWPLYAEQRFVICFNILKF
;
A
#
# COMPACT_ATOMS: atom_id res chain seq x y z
N MET A 1 3.77 -31.05 -8.56
CA MET A 1 2.88 -29.93 -8.18
C MET A 1 3.47 -28.66 -8.76
N VAL A 2 2.66 -27.83 -9.42
CA VAL A 2 3.11 -26.53 -9.96
C VAL A 2 2.90 -25.49 -8.87
N THR A 3 3.95 -24.72 -8.59
CA THR A 3 3.98 -23.73 -7.51
C THR A 3 4.21 -22.34 -8.08
N ILE A 4 3.45 -21.36 -7.61
CA ILE A 4 3.76 -19.94 -7.78
C ILE A 4 4.35 -19.43 -6.48
N VAL A 5 5.53 -18.81 -6.55
CA VAL A 5 6.17 -18.22 -5.36
C VAL A 5 5.91 -16.72 -5.37
N LEU A 6 5.37 -16.19 -4.27
CA LEU A 6 5.09 -14.77 -4.10
C LEU A 6 6.05 -14.18 -3.06
N TYR A 7 6.57 -12.97 -3.31
CA TYR A 7 7.49 -12.28 -2.39
C TYR A 7 7.05 -10.85 -2.10
N PRO A 8 6.17 -10.64 -1.10
CA PRO A 8 5.73 -9.33 -0.67
C PRO A 8 6.80 -8.57 0.11
N SER A 9 6.75 -7.23 0.06
CA SER A 9 7.50 -6.40 1.00
C SER A 9 6.95 -6.59 2.43
N PRO A 10 7.77 -6.42 3.49
CA PRO A 10 7.41 -6.73 4.89
C PRO A 10 6.49 -5.67 5.53
N ARG A 11 5.39 -5.35 4.86
CA ARG A 11 4.37 -4.39 5.30
C ARG A 11 2.98 -4.98 5.07
N MET A 12 2.08 -4.84 6.03
CA MET A 12 0.77 -5.51 6.01
C MET A 12 -0.04 -5.26 4.74
N GLY A 13 -0.04 -4.02 4.20
CA GLY A 13 -0.77 -3.72 2.96
C GLY A 13 -0.28 -4.52 1.75
N HIS A 14 1.02 -4.79 1.67
CA HIS A 14 1.63 -5.56 0.59
C HIS A 14 1.38 -7.06 0.77
N LEU A 15 1.54 -7.56 2.00
CA LEU A 15 1.23 -8.96 2.33
C LEU A 15 -0.23 -9.31 2.04
N ILE A 16 -1.17 -8.46 2.48
CA ILE A 16 -2.61 -8.67 2.24
C ILE A 16 -2.89 -8.73 0.75
N SER A 17 -2.43 -7.73 -0.01
CA SER A 17 -2.64 -7.69 -1.46
C SER A 17 -2.09 -8.94 -2.15
N MET A 18 -0.91 -9.41 -1.72
CA MET A 18 -0.25 -10.59 -2.28
C MET A 18 -1.01 -11.88 -1.94
N VAL A 19 -1.60 -11.98 -0.75
CA VAL A 19 -2.50 -13.08 -0.37
C VAL A 19 -3.74 -13.08 -1.26
N GLU A 20 -4.37 -11.93 -1.50
CA GLU A 20 -5.56 -11.85 -2.37
C GLU A 20 -5.22 -12.23 -3.82
N LEU A 21 -4.04 -11.86 -4.32
CA LEU A 21 -3.54 -12.36 -5.60
C LEU A 21 -3.36 -13.89 -5.58
N GLY A 22 -2.79 -14.45 -4.51
CA GLY A 22 -2.66 -15.89 -4.33
C GLY A 22 -4.00 -16.63 -4.33
N LYS A 23 -5.03 -16.05 -3.71
CA LYS A 23 -6.41 -16.59 -3.73
C LYS A 23 -6.97 -16.57 -5.15
N LEU A 24 -6.82 -15.45 -5.87
CA LEU A 24 -7.27 -15.36 -7.26
C LEU A 24 -6.61 -16.44 -8.13
N ILE A 25 -5.28 -16.61 -8.01
CA ILE A 25 -4.52 -17.63 -8.75
C ILE A 25 -5.06 -19.03 -8.46
N THR A 26 -5.22 -19.39 -7.18
CA THR A 26 -5.66 -20.73 -6.78
C THR A 26 -7.14 -20.99 -7.08
N GLN A 27 -7.97 -19.94 -7.11
CA GLN A 27 -9.37 -20.04 -7.55
C GLN A 27 -9.47 -20.38 -9.05
N HIS A 28 -8.68 -19.71 -9.89
CA HIS A 28 -8.68 -19.96 -11.34
C HIS A 28 -7.85 -21.17 -11.76
N HIS A 29 -6.85 -21.54 -10.96
CA HIS A 29 -5.98 -22.70 -11.18
C HIS A 29 -5.89 -23.58 -9.92
N PRO A 30 -6.95 -24.36 -9.59
CA PRO A 30 -7.00 -25.16 -8.36
C PRO A 30 -5.91 -26.21 -8.21
N SER A 31 -5.25 -26.59 -9.31
CA SER A 31 -4.11 -27.51 -9.30
C SER A 31 -2.78 -26.86 -8.89
N TYR A 32 -2.73 -25.53 -8.79
CA TYR A 32 -1.52 -24.79 -8.42
C TYR A 32 -1.50 -24.59 -6.90
N SER A 33 -0.30 -24.63 -6.33
CA SER A 33 -0.05 -24.16 -4.98
C SER A 33 0.60 -22.78 -5.01
N VAL A 34 0.38 -22.00 -3.95
CA VAL A 34 1.02 -20.71 -3.74
C VAL A 34 1.88 -20.78 -2.49
N ILE A 35 3.14 -20.36 -2.61
CA ILE A 35 4.04 -20.20 -1.47
C ILE A 35 4.42 -18.73 -1.34
N ILE A 36 4.13 -18.13 -0.19
CA ILE A 36 4.44 -16.73 0.08
C ILE A 36 5.70 -16.65 0.96
N LEU A 37 6.78 -16.11 0.41
CA LEU A 37 8.01 -15.84 1.15
C LEU A 37 7.77 -14.66 2.09
N THR A 38 7.79 -14.91 3.40
CA THR A 38 7.39 -13.92 4.40
C THR A 38 8.57 -13.51 5.24
N LEU A 39 8.93 -12.24 5.16
CA LEU A 39 9.85 -11.61 6.10
C LEU A 39 9.03 -10.90 7.19
N ILE A 40 9.26 -11.26 8.46
CA ILE A 40 8.61 -10.65 9.63
C ILE A 40 9.70 -10.03 10.51
N PRO A 41 10.23 -8.84 10.14
CA PRO A 41 11.32 -8.24 10.89
C PRO A 41 10.81 -7.81 12.27
N SER A 42 11.51 -8.23 13.32
CA SER A 42 11.16 -7.87 14.71
C SER A 42 11.02 -6.35 14.89
N LEU A 43 11.85 -5.58 14.19
CA LEU A 43 11.88 -4.12 14.20
C LEU A 43 10.56 -3.43 13.80
N ILE A 44 9.83 -4.01 12.83
CA ILE A 44 8.63 -3.38 12.24
C ILE A 44 7.37 -4.22 12.44
N ASN A 45 7.47 -5.29 13.22
CA ASN A 45 6.37 -6.21 13.50
C ASN A 45 5.37 -5.57 14.48
N THR A 46 4.13 -5.43 14.03
CA THR A 46 3.03 -4.90 14.85
C THR A 46 2.30 -5.98 15.65
N GLY A 47 2.71 -7.25 15.51
CA GLY A 47 2.02 -8.40 16.09
C GLY A 47 0.81 -8.88 15.27
N ALA A 48 0.35 -8.10 14.27
CA ALA A 48 -0.81 -8.45 13.45
C ALA A 48 -0.50 -9.49 12.35
N THR A 49 0.76 -9.59 11.91
CA THR A 49 1.17 -10.43 10.78
C THR A 49 0.97 -11.92 11.05
N VAL A 50 1.41 -12.42 12.20
CA VAL A 50 1.34 -13.85 12.54
C VAL A 50 -0.11 -14.35 12.70
N PRO A 51 -1.00 -13.65 13.44
CA PRO A 51 -2.42 -13.99 13.47
C PRO A 51 -3.07 -14.01 12.08
N TYR A 52 -2.75 -13.03 11.23
CA TYR A 52 -3.25 -12.97 9.86
C TYR A 52 -2.80 -14.19 9.05
N ILE A 53 -1.51 -14.53 9.06
CA ILE A 53 -0.97 -15.71 8.36
C ILE A 53 -1.64 -16.99 8.86
N ARG A 54 -1.81 -17.14 10.18
CA ARG A 54 -2.48 -18.33 10.75
C ARG A 54 -3.91 -18.47 10.24
N HIS A 55 -4.66 -17.36 10.19
CA HIS A 55 -6.01 -17.35 9.65
C HIS A 55 -6.04 -17.77 8.19
N ILE A 56 -5.16 -17.20 7.35
CA ILE A 56 -5.10 -17.54 5.92
C ILE A 56 -4.71 -19.00 5.71
N SER A 57 -3.68 -19.51 6.39
CA SER A 57 -3.26 -20.90 6.28
C SER A 57 -4.37 -21.89 6.68
N ALA A 58 -5.23 -21.52 7.64
CA ALA A 58 -6.36 -22.36 8.05
C ALA A 58 -7.52 -22.31 7.03
N ALA A 59 -7.80 -21.14 6.46
CA ALA A 59 -8.91 -20.94 5.52
C ALA A 59 -8.58 -21.35 4.07
N PHE A 60 -7.31 -21.28 3.66
CA PHE A 60 -6.85 -21.49 2.29
C PHE A 60 -5.63 -22.43 2.24
N PRO A 61 -5.81 -23.76 2.34
CA PRO A 61 -4.71 -24.73 2.39
C PRO A 61 -3.79 -24.76 1.16
N SER A 62 -4.26 -24.24 0.02
CA SER A 62 -3.47 -24.09 -1.22
C SER A 62 -2.45 -22.95 -1.14
N ILE A 63 -2.56 -22.08 -0.13
CA ILE A 63 -1.67 -20.95 0.14
C ILE A 63 -0.87 -21.28 1.41
N THR A 64 0.44 -21.36 1.27
CA THR A 64 1.36 -21.62 2.39
C THR A 64 2.38 -20.50 2.51
N PHE A 65 3.01 -20.41 3.68
CA PHE A 65 3.96 -19.34 4.00
C PHE A 65 5.31 -19.94 4.34
N HIS A 66 6.36 -19.43 3.70
CA HIS A 66 7.74 -19.76 4.01
C HIS A 66 8.39 -18.60 4.76
N TYR A 67 8.71 -18.79 6.03
CA TYR A 67 9.27 -17.73 6.88
C TYR A 67 10.76 -17.56 6.58
N LEU A 68 11.13 -16.36 6.14
CA LEU A 68 12.52 -15.98 5.99
C LEU A 68 13.11 -15.62 7.36
N PRO A 69 14.38 -15.95 7.65
CA PRO A 69 15.05 -15.58 8.88
C PRO A 69 14.98 -14.06 9.14
N ASP A 70 14.90 -13.68 10.42
CA ASP A 70 14.98 -12.28 10.83
C ASP A 70 16.39 -11.71 10.55
N ILE A 71 16.45 -10.42 10.23
CA ILE A 71 17.68 -9.72 9.86
C ILE A 71 17.86 -8.56 10.84
N PRO A 72 18.85 -8.62 11.74
CA PRO A 72 19.07 -7.54 12.68
C PRO A 72 19.55 -6.29 11.93
N LEU A 73 18.90 -5.17 12.23
CA LEU A 73 19.25 -3.83 11.77
C LEU A 73 19.12 -2.84 12.92
N ASP A 74 20.02 -1.87 12.95
CA ASP A 74 19.84 -0.68 13.78
C ASP A 74 19.01 0.34 12.99
N PRO A 75 17.74 0.60 13.38
CA PRO A 75 16.88 1.54 12.66
C PRO A 75 17.39 2.98 12.67
N LEU A 76 18.21 3.36 13.67
CA LEU A 76 18.70 4.74 13.81
C LEU A 76 19.72 5.11 12.72
N LEU A 77 20.27 4.12 12.01
CA LEU A 77 21.19 4.33 10.89
C LEU A 77 20.48 4.68 9.58
N PHE A 78 19.15 4.67 9.56
CA PHE A 78 18.38 4.85 8.32
C PHE A 78 17.53 6.13 8.34
N PRO A 79 17.42 6.83 7.20
CA PRO A 79 16.71 8.09 7.12
C PRO A 79 15.19 7.95 7.19
N SER A 80 14.64 6.78 6.89
CA SER A 80 13.20 6.54 6.70
C SER A 80 12.82 5.07 6.94
N MET A 81 11.51 4.80 7.07
CA MET A 81 11.00 3.42 7.15
C MET A 81 11.19 2.67 5.83
N GLU A 82 11.06 3.40 4.73
CA GLU A 82 11.24 2.91 3.37
C GLU A 82 12.68 2.41 3.17
N ALA A 83 13.68 3.18 3.62
CA ALA A 83 15.09 2.78 3.57
C ALA A 83 15.37 1.52 4.39
N ILE A 84 14.75 1.39 5.58
CA ILE A 84 14.84 0.18 6.41
C ILE A 84 14.27 -1.02 5.66
N VAL A 85 13.06 -0.88 5.09
CA VAL A 85 12.39 -1.96 4.36
C VAL A 85 13.21 -2.41 3.15
N LEU A 86 13.74 -1.48 2.37
CA LEU A 86 14.58 -1.76 1.21
C LEU A 86 15.87 -2.50 1.61
N GLU A 87 16.52 -2.06 2.69
CA GLU A 87 17.73 -2.71 3.18
C GLU A 87 17.46 -4.13 3.73
N LEU A 88 16.33 -4.32 4.44
CA LEU A 88 15.91 -5.64 4.90
C LEU A 88 15.71 -6.62 3.74
N ILE A 89 15.00 -6.18 2.70
CA ILE A 89 14.78 -6.98 1.48
C ILE A 89 16.14 -7.32 0.84
N ARG A 90 17.02 -6.32 0.65
CA ARG A 90 18.35 -6.51 0.06
C ARG A 90 19.18 -7.53 0.83
N ARG A 91 19.22 -7.44 2.16
CA ARG A 91 19.93 -8.39 3.03
C ARG A 91 19.27 -9.77 3.07
N SER A 92 18.00 -9.88 2.68
CA SER A 92 17.27 -11.15 2.65
C SER A 92 17.52 -11.97 1.39
N ASN A 93 18.15 -11.41 0.35
CA ASN A 93 18.44 -12.13 -0.90
C ASN A 93 19.10 -13.52 -0.71
N PRO A 94 20.12 -13.71 0.17
CA PRO A 94 20.65 -15.04 0.45
C PRO A 94 19.61 -16.02 1.03
N ASN A 95 18.69 -15.52 1.86
CA ASN A 95 17.60 -16.32 2.41
C ASN A 95 16.56 -16.67 1.33
N VAL A 96 16.27 -15.73 0.43
CA VAL A 96 15.38 -15.98 -0.72
C VAL A 96 15.99 -17.04 -1.65
N ILE A 97 17.30 -16.99 -1.91
CA ILE A 97 18.01 -18.04 -2.69
C ILE A 97 17.82 -19.41 -2.04
N ASN A 98 18.04 -19.52 -0.73
CA ASN A 98 17.90 -20.78 0.00
C ASN A 98 16.45 -21.28 0.00
N ALA A 99 15.48 -20.39 0.17
CA ALA A 99 14.05 -20.72 0.10
C ALA A 99 13.66 -21.24 -1.28
N LEU A 100 14.03 -20.55 -2.36
CA LEU A 100 13.73 -20.98 -3.73
C LEU A 100 14.40 -22.33 -4.05
N ARG A 101 15.63 -22.56 -3.60
CA ARG A 101 16.31 -23.85 -3.75
C ARG A 101 15.52 -24.97 -3.07
N SER A 102 15.16 -24.79 -1.80
CA SER A 102 14.39 -25.78 -1.04
C SER A 102 13.00 -26.04 -1.66
N ILE A 103 12.32 -25.00 -2.14
CA ILE A 103 11.03 -25.15 -2.82
C ILE A 103 11.17 -25.91 -4.14
N SER A 104 12.26 -25.65 -4.89
CA SER A 104 12.53 -26.32 -6.17
C SER A 104 12.84 -27.82 -6.03
N GLU A 105 13.29 -28.27 -4.87
CA GLU A 105 13.53 -29.69 -4.57
C GLU A 105 12.22 -30.48 -4.42
N SER A 106 11.11 -29.80 -4.08
CA SER A 106 9.81 -30.43 -3.79
C SER A 106 8.72 -30.07 -4.79
N SER A 107 8.91 -29.06 -5.63
CA SER A 107 7.90 -28.57 -6.56
C SER A 107 8.49 -27.88 -7.79
N ASN A 108 7.71 -27.84 -8.88
CA ASN A 108 8.07 -27.08 -10.07
C ASN A 108 7.61 -25.62 -9.89
N ILE A 109 8.56 -24.69 -9.73
CA ILE A 109 8.24 -23.27 -9.60
C ILE A 109 7.96 -22.70 -11.01
N ALA A 110 6.71 -22.33 -11.27
CA ALA A 110 6.31 -21.80 -12.57
C ALA A 110 6.59 -20.31 -12.74
N ALA A 111 6.51 -19.52 -11.66
CA ALA A 111 6.82 -18.10 -11.68
C ALA A 111 7.20 -17.58 -10.28
N PHE A 112 7.97 -16.50 -10.28
CA PHE A 112 8.29 -15.73 -9.08
C PHE A 112 7.67 -14.34 -9.19
N ILE A 113 6.63 -14.08 -8.38
CA ILE A 113 5.93 -12.81 -8.38
C ILE A 113 6.45 -11.98 -7.21
N ILE A 114 7.04 -10.83 -7.51
CA ILE A 114 7.69 -9.96 -6.52
C ILE A 114 6.90 -8.67 -6.35
N ASP A 115 6.84 -8.17 -5.12
CA ASP A 115 6.47 -6.78 -4.88
C ASP A 115 7.48 -5.83 -5.53
N PHE A 116 7.07 -4.62 -5.92
CA PHE A 116 7.99 -3.69 -6.59
C PHE A 116 9.17 -3.25 -5.70
N PHE A 117 9.01 -3.19 -4.37
CA PHE A 117 10.12 -2.96 -3.45
C PHE A 117 11.13 -4.13 -3.42
N CYS A 118 10.72 -5.31 -3.88
CA CYS A 118 11.54 -6.51 -3.95
C CYS A 118 12.35 -6.64 -5.25
N THR A 119 12.50 -5.57 -6.04
CA THR A 119 13.24 -5.56 -7.32
C THR A 119 14.64 -6.18 -7.23
N VAL A 120 15.35 -5.99 -6.11
CA VAL A 120 16.69 -6.58 -5.90
C VAL A 120 16.70 -8.12 -5.96
N ALA A 121 15.55 -8.77 -5.75
CA ALA A 121 15.37 -10.22 -5.86
C ALA A 121 15.24 -10.71 -7.32
N MET A 122 15.13 -9.82 -8.31
CA MET A 122 15.22 -10.21 -9.72
C MET A 122 16.53 -10.93 -10.04
N SER A 123 17.64 -10.46 -9.45
CA SER A 123 18.95 -11.10 -9.61
C SER A 123 18.97 -12.53 -9.08
N VAL A 124 18.21 -12.80 -8.01
CA VAL A 124 18.05 -14.14 -7.42
C VAL A 124 17.27 -15.05 -8.36
N ALA A 125 16.18 -14.57 -8.96
CA ALA A 125 15.35 -15.36 -9.87
C ALA A 125 16.13 -15.87 -11.10
N ARG A 126 17.09 -15.06 -11.61
CA ARG A 126 17.97 -15.45 -12.72
C ARG A 126 18.81 -16.68 -12.42
N CYS A 127 19.22 -16.90 -11.15
CA CYS A 127 19.96 -18.09 -10.75
C CYS A 127 19.16 -19.40 -10.92
N PHE A 128 17.83 -19.29 -11.00
CA PHE A 128 16.91 -20.42 -11.14
C PHE A 128 16.20 -20.43 -12.50
N ASN A 129 16.52 -19.48 -13.39
CA ASN A 129 15.88 -19.32 -14.70
C ASN A 129 14.35 -19.18 -14.62
N LEU A 130 13.85 -18.53 -13.57
CA LEU A 130 12.42 -18.35 -13.32
C LEU A 130 11.90 -17.08 -14.01
N PRO A 131 10.70 -17.12 -14.61
CA PRO A 131 10.04 -15.90 -15.06
C PRO A 131 9.64 -15.06 -13.85
N VAL A 132 9.88 -13.76 -13.94
CA VAL A 132 9.63 -12.78 -12.88
C VAL A 132 8.50 -11.85 -13.28
N TYR A 133 7.49 -11.79 -12.43
CA TYR A 133 6.40 -10.82 -12.58
C TYR A 133 6.44 -9.84 -11.42
N TYR A 134 6.23 -8.57 -11.70
CA TYR A 134 5.92 -7.62 -10.64
C TYR A 134 4.46 -7.74 -10.24
N PHE A 135 4.17 -7.64 -8.96
CA PHE A 135 2.86 -7.25 -8.48
C PHE A 135 2.92 -5.82 -7.95
N PHE A 136 2.28 -4.91 -8.69
CA PHE A 136 2.24 -3.49 -8.42
C PHE A 136 0.99 -3.16 -7.60
N THR A 137 1.17 -3.02 -6.29
CA THR A 137 0.11 -2.75 -5.32
C THR A 137 -0.26 -1.26 -5.22
N SER A 138 -0.21 -0.56 -6.36
CA SER A 138 -0.65 0.83 -6.52
C SER A 138 -1.34 0.99 -7.89
N GLY A 139 -1.83 2.20 -8.21
CA GLY A 139 -2.57 2.46 -9.44
C GLY A 139 -1.68 2.51 -10.69
N SER A 140 -2.26 2.25 -11.86
CA SER A 140 -1.59 2.42 -13.15
C SER A 140 -1.06 3.85 -13.34
N CYS A 141 -1.70 4.85 -12.72
CA CYS A 141 -1.19 6.21 -12.70
C CYS A 141 0.23 6.31 -12.13
N CYS A 142 0.52 5.60 -11.05
CA CYS A 142 1.83 5.58 -10.42
C CYS A 142 2.82 4.73 -11.22
N LEU A 143 2.36 3.62 -11.80
CA LEU A 143 3.19 2.79 -12.67
C LEU A 143 3.69 3.57 -13.90
N ALA A 144 2.81 4.32 -14.58
CA ALA A 144 3.21 5.13 -15.73
C ALA A 144 4.29 6.15 -15.39
N LEU A 145 4.18 6.80 -14.22
CA LEU A 145 5.22 7.70 -13.74
C LEU A 145 6.54 6.97 -13.51
N PHE A 146 6.51 5.81 -12.83
CA PHE A 146 7.71 5.06 -12.51
C PHE A 146 8.39 4.48 -13.75
N LEU A 147 7.62 4.04 -14.75
CA LEU A 147 8.14 3.62 -16.04
C LEU A 147 8.86 4.77 -16.76
N TYR A 148 8.35 5.99 -16.64
CA TYR A 148 8.93 7.18 -17.30
C TYR A 148 10.05 7.84 -16.46
N THR A 149 10.18 7.51 -15.18
CA THR A 149 11.22 8.05 -14.27
C THR A 149 12.64 7.96 -14.83
N PRO A 150 13.11 6.84 -15.40
CA PRO A 150 14.45 6.76 -15.97
C PRO A 150 14.67 7.76 -17.11
N THR A 151 13.65 8.02 -17.92
CA THR A 151 13.70 9.04 -18.98
C THR A 151 13.86 10.43 -18.36
N ILE A 152 13.04 10.77 -17.37
CA ILE A 152 13.14 12.05 -16.66
C ILE A 152 14.55 12.21 -16.07
N HIS A 153 15.06 11.18 -15.38
CA HIS A 153 16.40 11.17 -14.77
C HIS A 153 17.51 11.52 -15.77
N ARG A 154 17.45 10.97 -17.00
CA ARG A 154 18.44 11.25 -18.06
C ARG A 154 18.33 12.66 -18.61
N THR A 155 17.14 13.24 -18.61
CA THR A 155 16.86 14.56 -19.22
C THR A 155 17.04 15.75 -18.27
N THR A 156 17.35 15.50 -17.00
CA THR A 156 17.57 16.55 -16.00
C THR A 156 18.76 16.22 -15.11
N THR A 157 19.45 17.25 -14.63
CA THR A 157 20.51 17.14 -13.60
C THR A 157 20.05 17.68 -12.24
N GLU A 158 18.83 18.20 -12.14
CA GLU A 158 18.30 18.83 -10.93
C GLU A 158 17.47 17.85 -10.09
N SER A 159 17.36 18.11 -8.78
CA SER A 159 16.50 17.37 -7.86
C SER A 159 15.08 17.92 -7.91
N PHE A 160 14.04 17.05 -7.87
CA PHE A 160 12.65 17.51 -7.99
C PHE A 160 12.24 18.54 -6.92
N LYS A 161 12.81 18.44 -5.72
CA LYS A 161 12.57 19.42 -4.64
C LYS A 161 13.04 20.85 -4.97
N ASP A 162 13.99 20.99 -5.91
CA ASP A 162 14.63 22.25 -6.25
C ASP A 162 14.10 22.85 -7.58
N MET A 163 13.51 22.02 -8.46
CA MET A 163 13.07 22.45 -9.81
C MET A 163 11.95 23.51 -9.84
N ASN A 164 11.08 23.54 -8.84
CA ASN A 164 9.89 24.42 -8.78
C ASN A 164 9.10 24.49 -10.11
N THR A 165 8.84 23.33 -10.73
CA THR A 165 8.21 23.22 -12.06
C THR A 165 7.18 22.11 -12.10
N LEU A 166 6.50 21.96 -13.24
CA LEU A 166 5.61 20.84 -13.50
C LEU A 166 6.35 19.72 -14.24
N ILE A 167 6.22 18.50 -13.72
CA ILE A 167 6.73 17.27 -14.32
C ILE A 167 5.64 16.72 -15.24
N HIS A 168 6.05 16.45 -16.48
CA HIS A 168 5.19 15.88 -17.51
C HIS A 168 5.56 14.42 -17.72
N SER A 169 4.57 13.54 -17.59
CA SER A 169 4.70 12.11 -17.91
C SER A 169 3.53 11.67 -18.81
N PRO A 170 3.77 10.81 -19.81
CA PRO A 170 2.73 10.34 -20.72
C PRO A 170 1.53 9.73 -19.98
N GLY A 171 0.32 10.08 -20.43
CA GLY A 171 -0.93 9.59 -19.85
C GLY A 171 -1.36 10.27 -18.55
N LEU A 172 -0.52 11.12 -17.94
CA LEU A 172 -0.77 11.78 -16.67
C LEU A 172 -1.02 13.30 -16.82
N PRO A 173 -1.78 13.91 -15.91
CA PRO A 173 -1.76 15.37 -15.76
C PRO A 173 -0.37 15.84 -15.28
N PRO A 174 0.01 17.11 -15.53
CA PRO A 174 1.26 17.66 -15.00
C PRO A 174 1.27 17.61 -13.47
N ILE A 175 2.40 17.20 -12.88
CA ILE A 175 2.56 17.07 -11.43
C ILE A 175 3.57 18.11 -10.93
N PRO A 176 3.29 18.89 -9.87
CA PRO A 176 4.31 19.72 -9.23
C PRO A 176 5.53 18.90 -8.82
N SER A 177 6.74 19.37 -9.13
CA SER A 177 7.98 18.63 -8.80
C SER A 177 8.11 18.35 -7.30
N SER A 178 7.59 19.24 -6.44
CA SER A 178 7.51 19.05 -4.98
C SER A 178 6.57 17.92 -4.53
N ASP A 179 5.63 17.51 -5.38
CA ASP A 179 4.69 16.42 -5.10
C ASP A 179 5.21 15.05 -5.53
N MET A 180 6.44 14.99 -6.07
CA MET A 180 7.10 13.72 -6.37
C MET A 180 7.26 12.84 -5.12
N VAL A 181 7.25 11.51 -5.29
CA VAL A 181 7.35 10.59 -4.15
C VAL A 181 8.62 10.87 -3.35
N GLY A 182 8.54 10.78 -2.02
CA GLY A 182 9.60 11.20 -1.10
C GLY A 182 11.02 10.74 -1.49
N PRO A 183 11.26 9.45 -1.75
CA PRO A 183 12.58 8.94 -2.18
C PRO A 183 13.10 9.57 -3.48
N MET A 184 12.21 10.04 -4.36
CA MET A 184 12.61 10.64 -5.63
C MET A 184 12.95 12.14 -5.52
N LEU A 185 12.60 12.82 -4.42
CA LEU A 185 12.72 14.28 -4.32
C LEU A 185 14.16 14.80 -4.43
N ASP A 186 15.14 14.04 -3.93
CA ASP A 186 16.54 14.44 -3.90
C ASP A 186 17.44 13.41 -4.58
N ARG A 187 17.91 13.75 -5.78
CA ARG A 187 18.72 12.87 -6.63
C ARG A 187 20.10 12.52 -6.05
N THR A 188 20.55 13.25 -5.03
CA THR A 188 21.86 13.04 -4.40
C THR A 188 21.84 11.96 -3.32
N THR A 189 20.65 11.48 -2.96
CA THR A 189 20.45 10.52 -1.87
C THR A 189 20.54 9.08 -2.34
N THR A 190 20.93 8.18 -1.43
CA THR A 190 20.86 6.73 -1.68
C THR A 190 19.43 6.26 -1.93
N ASP A 191 18.43 6.85 -1.24
CA ASP A 191 17.01 6.52 -1.42
C ASP A 191 16.57 6.75 -2.87
N TYR A 192 17.02 7.84 -3.50
CA TYR A 192 16.77 8.10 -4.92
C TYR A 192 17.39 7.05 -5.82
N SER A 193 18.67 6.73 -5.61
CA SER A 193 19.38 5.74 -6.44
C SER A 193 18.70 4.37 -6.37
N VAL A 194 18.33 3.92 -5.16
CA VAL A 194 17.60 2.65 -4.98
C VAL A 194 16.22 2.69 -5.65
N PHE A 195 15.50 3.82 -5.55
CA PHE A 195 14.20 3.95 -6.19
C PHE A 195 14.30 4.00 -7.73
N LEU A 196 15.34 4.62 -8.26
CA LEU A 196 15.65 4.60 -9.68
C LEU A 196 15.96 3.18 -10.17
N GLU A 197 16.72 2.39 -9.40
CA GLU A 197 16.97 0.97 -9.70
C GLU A 197 15.68 0.15 -9.77
N ILE A 198 14.70 0.42 -8.89
CA ILE A 198 13.36 -0.16 -8.96
C ILE A 198 12.67 0.20 -10.28
N CYS A 199 12.67 1.49 -10.63
CA CYS A 199 12.06 1.98 -11.87
C CYS A 199 12.69 1.35 -13.12
N GLU A 200 14.02 1.20 -13.13
CA GLU A 200 14.77 0.52 -14.19
C GLU A 200 14.60 -1.01 -14.18
N GLY A 201 14.01 -1.57 -13.12
CA GLY A 201 13.71 -2.99 -12.98
C GLY A 201 12.45 -3.39 -13.74
N PHE A 202 11.40 -2.55 -13.75
CA PHE A 202 10.12 -2.89 -14.39
C PHE A 202 10.26 -3.39 -15.83
N PRO A 203 11.02 -2.75 -16.74
CA PRO A 203 11.10 -3.17 -18.13
C PRO A 203 11.84 -4.50 -18.34
N LYS A 204 12.50 -5.01 -17.29
CA LYS A 204 13.29 -6.25 -17.31
C LYS A 204 12.49 -7.47 -16.82
N SER A 205 11.20 -7.30 -16.48
CA SER A 205 10.32 -8.40 -16.04
C SER A 205 9.59 -9.08 -17.20
N ASP A 206 9.06 -10.26 -16.95
CA ASP A 206 8.20 -11.00 -17.91
C ASP A 206 6.76 -10.46 -17.93
N GLY A 207 6.41 -9.63 -16.96
CA GLY A 207 5.15 -8.89 -16.91
C GLY A 207 4.95 -8.10 -15.63
N ILE A 208 3.90 -7.28 -15.61
CA ILE A 208 3.52 -6.45 -14.47
C ILE A 208 2.03 -6.65 -14.18
N ILE A 209 1.73 -7.28 -13.06
CA ILE A 209 0.38 -7.46 -12.54
C ILE A 209 0.04 -6.22 -11.71
N ILE A 210 -1.11 -5.60 -11.95
CA ILE A 210 -1.51 -4.34 -11.32
C ILE A 210 -2.84 -4.56 -10.60
N ASN A 211 -2.93 -4.12 -9.34
CA ASN A 211 -4.18 -4.15 -8.59
C ASN A 211 -5.10 -2.99 -9.02
N THR A 212 -5.54 -2.99 -10.28
CA THR A 212 -6.48 -2.02 -10.87
C THR A 212 -7.32 -2.70 -11.95
N PHE A 213 -8.25 -1.99 -12.56
CA PHE A 213 -9.07 -2.49 -13.67
C PHE A 213 -9.24 -1.43 -14.77
N ASP A 214 -9.44 -1.89 -16.00
CA ASP A 214 -9.32 -1.05 -17.21
C ASP A 214 -10.22 0.18 -17.20
N SER A 215 -11.46 0.05 -16.70
CA SER A 215 -12.40 1.17 -16.68
C SER A 215 -12.11 2.21 -15.60
N LEU A 216 -11.28 1.89 -14.59
CA LEU A 216 -10.87 2.86 -13.57
C LEU A 216 -9.83 3.84 -14.12
N GLU A 217 -8.85 3.34 -14.87
CA GLU A 217 -7.67 4.09 -15.31
C GLU A 217 -7.41 4.05 -16.83
N PRO A 218 -8.45 4.20 -17.70
CA PRO A 218 -8.35 3.84 -19.12
C PRO A 218 -7.29 4.64 -19.89
N ARG A 219 -7.16 5.94 -19.60
CA ARG A 219 -6.22 6.83 -20.29
C ARG A 219 -4.76 6.45 -20.03
N VAL A 220 -4.43 6.14 -18.78
CA VAL A 220 -3.03 5.86 -18.41
C VAL A 220 -2.66 4.42 -18.75
N ILE A 221 -3.60 3.48 -18.63
CA ILE A 221 -3.44 2.11 -19.13
C ILE A 221 -3.15 2.13 -20.63
N LYS A 222 -3.89 2.95 -21.41
CA LYS A 222 -3.60 3.15 -22.83
C LYS A 222 -2.19 3.71 -23.06
N ALA A 223 -1.76 4.71 -22.30
CA ALA A 223 -0.41 5.27 -22.44
C ALA A 223 0.71 4.25 -22.16
N ILE A 224 0.52 3.39 -21.15
CA ILE A 224 1.48 2.32 -20.84
C ILE A 224 1.53 1.30 -22.00
N THR A 225 0.37 0.84 -22.46
CA THR A 225 0.24 -0.18 -23.52
C THR A 225 0.66 0.32 -24.90
N ASP A 226 0.50 1.60 -25.21
CA ASP A 226 1.03 2.25 -26.42
C ASP A 226 2.57 2.39 -26.41
N GLY A 227 3.23 2.06 -25.29
CA GLY A 227 4.69 2.15 -25.17
C GLY A 227 5.23 3.55 -24.86
N VAL A 228 4.37 4.57 -24.74
CA VAL A 228 4.85 5.95 -24.62
C VAL A 228 5.49 6.25 -23.27
N CYS A 229 5.19 5.48 -22.22
CA CYS A 229 5.83 5.61 -20.91
C CYS A 229 7.27 5.02 -20.86
N LEU A 230 7.68 4.27 -21.88
CA LEU A 230 9.03 3.69 -22.03
C LEU A 230 9.55 3.96 -23.45
N PRO A 231 10.01 5.18 -23.76
CA PRO A 231 10.37 5.55 -25.13
C PRO A 231 11.56 4.77 -25.71
N ASP A 232 12.44 4.23 -24.85
CA ASP A 232 13.71 3.62 -25.26
C ASP A 232 13.67 2.07 -25.32
N GLN A 233 12.56 1.43 -24.92
CA GLN A 233 12.47 -0.03 -24.83
C GLN A 233 11.01 -0.50 -24.79
N PRO A 234 10.70 -1.76 -25.16
CA PRO A 234 9.33 -2.26 -25.13
C PRO A 234 8.77 -2.26 -23.70
N THR A 235 7.49 -1.91 -23.56
CA THR A 235 6.75 -2.11 -22.32
C THR A 235 6.47 -3.60 -22.11
N PRO A 236 6.77 -4.17 -20.93
CA PRO A 236 6.34 -5.53 -20.59
C PRO A 236 4.81 -5.66 -20.63
N PRO A 237 4.27 -6.88 -20.84
CA PRO A 237 2.85 -7.11 -20.71
C PRO A 237 2.33 -6.66 -19.33
N ILE A 238 1.23 -5.90 -19.32
CA ILE A 238 0.55 -5.51 -18.08
C ILE A 238 -0.74 -6.31 -17.91
N TYR A 239 -1.07 -6.64 -16.66
CA TYR A 239 -2.25 -7.42 -16.29
C TYR A 239 -3.03 -6.71 -15.18
N CYS A 240 -4.11 -6.02 -15.54
CA CYS A 240 -5.03 -5.40 -14.59
C CYS A 240 -5.93 -6.49 -13.98
N VAL A 241 -5.75 -6.81 -12.70
CA VAL A 241 -6.45 -7.92 -12.01
C VAL A 241 -7.27 -7.47 -10.80
N GLY A 242 -7.40 -6.17 -10.60
CA GLY A 242 -8.12 -5.60 -9.46
C GLY A 242 -9.64 -5.46 -9.67
N PRO A 243 -10.36 -5.02 -8.64
CA PRO A 243 -9.86 -4.76 -7.29
C PRO A 243 -9.69 -6.05 -6.48
N LEU A 244 -8.47 -6.31 -6.03
CA LEU A 244 -8.17 -7.38 -5.06
C LEU A 244 -8.33 -6.81 -3.65
N LEU A 245 -9.46 -7.13 -3.03
CA LEU A 245 -9.80 -6.68 -1.68
C LEU A 245 -9.66 -7.82 -0.68
N ALA A 246 -9.18 -7.52 0.52
CA ALA A 246 -9.31 -8.46 1.62
C ALA A 246 -10.78 -8.70 1.93
N ALA A 247 -11.15 -9.95 2.23
CA ALA A 247 -12.46 -10.24 2.81
C ALA A 247 -12.70 -9.40 4.06
N GLY A 248 -13.96 -9.03 4.30
CA GLY A 248 -14.38 -8.20 5.43
C GLY A 248 -13.76 -8.66 6.76
N GLY A 249 -13.40 -7.70 7.60
CA GLY A 249 -12.85 -7.97 8.94
C GLY A 249 -13.88 -8.59 9.87
N ASP A 250 -13.58 -8.59 11.16
CA ASP A 250 -14.50 -9.09 12.19
C ASP A 250 -15.84 -8.33 12.17
N ASP A 251 -16.87 -8.95 11.60
CA ASP A 251 -18.25 -8.44 11.52
C ASP A 251 -18.86 -8.18 12.91
N SER A 252 -18.22 -8.65 14.00
CA SER A 252 -18.66 -8.40 15.36
C SER A 252 -18.15 -7.09 15.98
N HIS A 253 -17.30 -6.34 15.26
CA HIS A 253 -16.70 -5.10 15.75
C HIS A 253 -17.76 -4.07 16.18
N GLU A 254 -17.56 -3.43 17.34
CA GLU A 254 -18.55 -2.53 17.96
C GLU A 254 -18.99 -1.36 17.07
N CYS A 255 -18.09 -0.88 16.20
CA CYS A 255 -18.42 0.20 15.28
C CYS A 255 -19.49 -0.18 14.25
N LEU A 256 -19.57 -1.45 13.85
CA LEU A 256 -20.59 -1.91 12.90
C LEU A 256 -21.99 -1.87 13.56
N LYS A 257 -22.08 -2.29 14.82
CA LYS A 257 -23.33 -2.17 15.62
C LYS A 257 -23.76 -0.72 15.79
N TRP A 258 -22.81 0.21 15.93
CA TRP A 258 -23.14 1.63 15.97
C TRP A 258 -23.63 2.16 14.62
N LEU A 259 -23.05 1.68 13.51
CA LEU A 259 -23.47 2.03 12.15
C LEU A 259 -24.88 1.52 11.81
N ASP A 260 -25.26 0.34 12.31
CA ASP A 260 -26.61 -0.23 12.16
C ASP A 260 -27.72 0.71 12.64
N LEU A 261 -27.42 1.52 13.66
CA LEU A 261 -28.35 2.47 14.27
C LEU A 261 -28.44 3.80 13.51
N GLN A 262 -27.59 4.02 12.51
CA GLN A 262 -27.54 5.28 11.76
C GLN A 262 -28.42 5.23 10.50
N PRO A 263 -28.99 6.37 10.07
CA PRO A 263 -29.67 6.44 8.78
C PRO A 263 -28.74 6.10 7.60
N THR A 264 -29.32 5.57 6.52
CA THR A 264 -28.62 5.28 5.26
C THR A 264 -27.90 6.52 4.72
N GLY A 265 -26.65 6.34 4.27
CA GLY A 265 -25.83 7.40 3.67
C GLY A 265 -25.57 8.63 4.56
N SER A 266 -25.71 8.52 5.88
CA SER A 266 -25.64 9.67 6.79
C SER A 266 -24.31 9.84 7.52
N VAL A 267 -23.45 8.82 7.50
CA VAL A 267 -22.19 8.78 8.24
C VAL A 267 -21.01 9.08 7.33
N VAL A 268 -20.17 10.04 7.72
CA VAL A 268 -18.84 10.24 7.12
C VAL A 268 -17.83 9.38 7.87
N PHE A 269 -17.16 8.49 7.16
CA PHE A 269 -16.07 7.70 7.72
C PHE A 269 -14.73 8.42 7.53
N LEU A 270 -13.90 8.47 8.56
CA LEU A 270 -12.57 9.07 8.52
C LEU A 270 -11.54 8.02 8.91
N CYS A 271 -10.69 7.64 7.96
CA CYS A 271 -9.58 6.74 8.20
C CYS A 271 -8.40 7.05 7.28
N PHE A 272 -7.22 7.18 7.88
CA PHE A 272 -6.00 7.62 7.20
C PHE A 272 -5.00 6.47 7.06
N GLY A 273 -5.53 5.26 6.82
CA GLY A 273 -4.73 4.05 6.59
C GLY A 273 -4.02 3.50 7.83
N SER A 274 -3.09 2.58 7.59
CA SER A 274 -2.36 1.88 8.65
C SER A 274 -1.31 2.75 9.34
N SER A 275 -0.85 3.83 8.69
CA SER A 275 0.30 4.62 9.14
C SER A 275 0.09 6.13 9.09
N GLY A 276 -1.07 6.61 8.62
CA GLY A 276 -1.40 8.04 8.70
C GLY A 276 -1.60 8.47 10.15
N VAL A 277 -0.84 9.47 10.56
CA VAL A 277 -0.90 10.08 11.90
C VAL A 277 -0.89 11.60 11.76
N PHE A 278 -1.46 12.28 12.74
CA PHE A 278 -1.56 13.74 12.78
C PHE A 278 -0.99 14.26 14.09
N THR A 279 -0.55 15.52 14.10
CA THR A 279 -0.19 16.19 15.36
C THR A 279 -1.41 16.35 16.26
N SER A 280 -1.18 16.56 17.56
CA SER A 280 -2.30 16.79 18.50
C SER A 280 -3.10 18.03 18.11
N GLU A 281 -2.44 19.08 17.62
CA GLU A 281 -3.07 20.31 17.16
C GLU A 281 -4.00 20.02 15.97
N GLN A 282 -3.54 19.26 14.99
CA GLN A 282 -4.34 18.91 13.82
C GLN A 282 -5.52 17.98 14.19
N LEU A 283 -5.34 17.04 15.12
CA LEU A 283 -6.45 16.22 15.64
C LEU A 283 -7.53 17.08 16.31
N LYS A 284 -7.12 18.11 17.07
CA LYS A 284 -8.06 19.06 17.70
C LYS A 284 -8.83 19.88 16.66
N GLU A 285 -8.19 20.31 15.58
CA GLU A 285 -8.87 21.02 14.49
C GLU A 285 -9.83 20.10 13.72
N ILE A 286 -9.44 18.84 13.46
CA ILE A 286 -10.35 17.84 12.86
C ILE A 286 -11.58 17.65 13.75
N ALA A 287 -11.38 17.50 15.07
CA ALA A 287 -12.47 17.34 16.03
C ALA A 287 -13.42 18.56 16.03
N LYS A 288 -12.87 19.79 16.06
CA LYS A 288 -13.67 21.02 15.96
C LYS A 288 -14.48 21.07 14.67
N GLY A 289 -13.87 20.72 13.54
CA GLY A 289 -14.54 20.66 12.24
C GLY A 289 -15.69 19.64 12.22
N LEU A 290 -15.44 18.44 12.72
CA LEU A 290 -16.47 17.40 12.84
C LEU A 290 -17.63 17.86 13.75
N GLU A 291 -17.32 18.45 14.90
CA GLU A 291 -18.32 18.95 15.83
C GLU A 291 -19.20 20.04 15.18
N ALA A 292 -18.57 21.02 14.52
CA ALA A 292 -19.23 22.14 13.85
C ALA A 292 -20.04 21.72 12.62
N SER A 293 -19.63 20.65 11.93
CA SER A 293 -20.31 20.15 10.74
C SER A 293 -21.74 19.67 11.00
N GLY A 294 -22.04 19.25 12.24
CA GLY A 294 -23.32 18.64 12.60
C GLY A 294 -23.59 17.27 11.97
N HIS A 295 -22.71 16.77 11.10
CA HIS A 295 -22.85 15.46 10.46
C HIS A 295 -22.50 14.31 11.39
N ARG A 296 -23.00 13.11 11.07
CA ARG A 296 -22.61 11.89 11.76
C ARG A 296 -21.24 11.45 11.25
N PHE A 297 -20.41 10.92 12.14
CA PHE A 297 -19.08 10.47 11.76
C PHE A 297 -18.62 9.22 12.50
N LEU A 298 -17.83 8.42 11.80
CA LEU A 298 -17.02 7.36 12.39
C LEU A 298 -15.55 7.70 12.13
N TRP A 299 -14.76 7.91 13.19
CA TRP A 299 -13.39 8.36 13.06
C TRP A 299 -12.40 7.41 13.73
N VAL A 300 -11.47 6.86 12.93
CA VAL A 300 -10.36 6.06 13.45
C VAL A 300 -9.21 6.99 13.85
N VAL A 301 -8.92 7.06 15.15
CA VAL A 301 -7.86 7.90 15.73
C VAL A 301 -6.65 7.06 16.09
N ARG A 302 -5.47 7.61 15.80
CA ARG A 302 -4.17 7.08 16.24
C ARG A 302 -3.45 8.10 17.10
N SER A 303 -2.49 7.63 17.90
CA SER A 303 -1.63 8.52 18.67
C SER A 303 -0.83 9.44 17.74
N PRO A 304 -0.61 10.70 18.13
CA PRO A 304 0.31 11.59 17.45
C PRO A 304 1.71 10.96 17.32
N PRO A 305 2.50 11.36 16.30
CA PRO A 305 3.87 10.89 16.17
C PRO A 305 4.70 11.26 17.40
N SER A 306 5.54 10.31 17.87
CA SER A 306 6.46 10.60 18.98
C SER A 306 7.49 11.64 18.57
N LYS A 307 7.86 12.50 19.52
CA LYS A 307 8.96 13.47 19.35
C LYS A 307 10.34 12.85 19.59
N LYS A 308 10.39 11.66 20.20
CA LYS A 308 11.64 10.93 20.47
C LYS A 308 12.09 10.20 19.22
N LYS A 309 13.37 10.32 18.87
CA LYS A 309 13.92 9.66 17.67
C LYS A 309 13.89 8.15 17.79
N GLU A 310 14.06 7.64 19.00
CA GLU A 310 14.08 6.21 19.34
C GLU A 310 12.71 5.55 19.08
N ASP A 311 11.63 6.32 19.22
CA ASP A 311 10.26 5.84 19.04
C ASP A 311 9.79 5.91 17.58
N ARG A 312 10.58 6.52 16.68
CA ARG A 312 10.17 6.86 15.30
C ARG A 312 9.62 5.66 14.51
N PHE A 313 10.11 4.47 14.82
CA PHE A 313 9.81 3.25 14.10
C PHE A 313 9.05 2.22 14.96
N LEU A 314 8.77 2.54 16.22
CA LEU A 314 7.98 1.70 17.10
C LEU A 314 6.48 1.81 16.74
N PRO A 315 5.70 0.74 16.97
CA PRO A 315 4.25 0.83 16.85
C PRO A 315 3.72 1.92 17.78
N PRO A 316 2.87 2.85 17.28
CA PRO A 316 2.35 3.91 18.13
C PRO A 316 1.49 3.32 19.26
N PRO A 317 1.56 3.88 20.47
CA PRO A 317 0.72 3.46 21.59
C PRO A 317 -0.76 3.73 21.29
N GLU A 318 -1.66 3.23 22.13
CA GLU A 318 -3.05 3.65 22.04
C GLU A 318 -3.20 5.15 22.32
N PRO A 319 -4.06 5.85 21.56
CA PRO A 319 -4.31 7.25 21.81
C PRO A 319 -5.07 7.42 23.12
N GLU A 320 -4.56 8.32 23.96
CA GLU A 320 -5.30 8.91 25.07
C GLU A 320 -6.24 9.98 24.51
N LEU A 321 -7.47 9.58 24.19
CA LEU A 321 -8.44 10.45 23.50
C LEU A 321 -8.72 11.75 24.26
N ASP A 322 -8.75 11.72 25.59
CA ASP A 322 -8.97 12.90 26.43
C ASP A 322 -7.83 13.94 26.33
N VAL A 323 -6.63 13.51 25.92
CA VAL A 323 -5.46 14.38 25.74
C VAL A 323 -5.41 14.92 24.31
N VAL A 324 -5.71 14.07 23.32
CA VAL A 324 -5.53 14.40 21.90
C VAL A 324 -6.75 15.06 21.27
N LEU A 325 -7.92 14.99 21.91
CA LEU A 325 -9.15 15.64 21.47
C LEU A 325 -9.49 16.85 22.36
N PRO A 326 -10.34 17.78 21.90
CA PRO A 326 -10.83 18.87 22.74
C PRO A 326 -11.59 18.32 23.95
N GLU A 327 -11.45 18.98 25.10
CA GLU A 327 -12.14 18.60 26.34
C GLU A 327 -13.65 18.45 26.10
N GLY A 328 -14.22 17.34 26.54
CA GLY A 328 -15.65 17.04 26.42
C GLY A 328 -16.16 16.72 25.01
N PHE A 329 -15.29 16.67 23.99
CA PHE A 329 -15.68 16.40 22.59
C PHE A 329 -16.51 15.11 22.47
N LEU A 330 -16.01 14.00 23.02
CA LEU A 330 -16.69 12.70 22.95
C LEU A 330 -18.12 12.77 23.52
N ASN A 331 -18.30 13.48 24.64
CA ASN A 331 -19.61 13.66 25.26
C ASN A 331 -20.54 14.55 24.42
N ARG A 332 -20.03 15.62 23.83
CA ARG A 332 -20.83 16.53 22.98
C ARG A 332 -21.25 15.89 21.67
N THR A 333 -20.46 14.93 21.14
CA THR A 333 -20.75 14.26 19.87
C THR A 333 -21.36 12.87 20.00
N LYS A 334 -21.51 12.31 21.20
CA LYS A 334 -21.90 10.89 21.43
C LYS A 334 -23.13 10.39 20.64
N GLU A 335 -24.10 11.27 20.38
CA GLU A 335 -25.34 10.92 19.65
C GLU A 335 -25.15 10.85 18.12
N ARG A 336 -24.05 11.40 17.60
CA ARG A 336 -23.78 11.48 16.15
C ARG A 336 -22.38 11.00 15.74
N GLY A 337 -21.45 10.84 16.68
CA GLY A 337 -20.06 10.53 16.40
C GLY A 337 -19.57 9.34 17.20
N LEU A 338 -18.86 8.43 16.52
CA LEU A 338 -18.09 7.36 17.16
C LEU A 338 -16.60 7.54 16.85
N VAL A 339 -15.76 7.51 17.88
CA VAL A 339 -14.31 7.52 17.75
C VAL A 339 -13.77 6.14 18.13
N VAL A 340 -13.07 5.50 17.19
CA VAL A 340 -12.44 4.19 17.39
C VAL A 340 -10.94 4.36 17.46
N LYS A 341 -10.29 3.66 18.38
CA LYS A 341 -8.83 3.71 18.55
C LYS A 341 -8.14 2.73 17.61
N LYS A 342 -7.04 3.16 16.98
CA LYS A 342 -6.09 2.38 16.17
C LYS A 342 -6.63 1.73 14.88
N TRP A 343 -7.79 1.10 14.88
CA TRP A 343 -8.23 0.25 13.77
C TRP A 343 -9.75 0.10 13.71
N ALA A 344 -10.29 -0.09 12.51
CA ALA A 344 -11.66 -0.49 12.25
C ALA A 344 -11.67 -1.45 11.05
N PRO A 345 -12.68 -2.33 10.92
CA PRO A 345 -12.83 -3.22 9.76
C PRO A 345 -13.25 -2.41 8.52
N GLN A 346 -12.29 -1.71 7.90
CA GLN A 346 -12.52 -0.69 6.87
C GLN A 346 -13.39 -1.15 5.71
N VAL A 347 -13.14 -2.36 5.18
CA VAL A 347 -13.95 -2.96 4.10
C VAL A 347 -15.42 -3.10 4.52
N ALA A 348 -15.69 -3.62 5.72
CA ALA A 348 -17.05 -3.78 6.24
C ALA A 348 -17.71 -2.42 6.54
N VAL A 349 -16.95 -1.45 7.05
CA VAL A 349 -17.43 -0.07 7.27
C VAL A 349 -17.83 0.58 5.94
N LEU A 350 -16.98 0.52 4.91
CA LEU A 350 -17.26 1.11 3.60
C LEU A 350 -18.43 0.43 2.89
N GLY A 351 -18.59 -0.89 3.07
CA GLY A 351 -19.75 -1.63 2.56
C GLY A 351 -21.04 -1.41 3.36
N HIS A 352 -21.00 -0.69 4.48
CA HIS A 352 -22.17 -0.49 5.32
C HIS A 352 -23.09 0.61 4.76
N LYS A 353 -24.39 0.30 4.61
CA LYS A 353 -25.42 1.19 4.03
C LYS A 353 -25.49 2.60 4.65
N SER A 354 -25.09 2.74 5.91
CA SER A 354 -25.12 4.02 6.63
C SER A 354 -23.97 4.95 6.29
N VAL A 355 -22.88 4.43 5.70
CA VAL A 355 -21.74 5.25 5.26
C VAL A 355 -22.09 5.97 3.96
N GLY A 356 -21.99 7.29 3.97
CA GLY A 356 -22.28 8.17 2.82
C GLY A 356 -21.06 8.88 2.25
N GLY A 357 -19.90 8.79 2.91
CA GLY A 357 -18.67 9.39 2.43
C GLY A 357 -17.44 8.94 3.21
N PHE A 358 -16.27 9.09 2.60
CA PHE A 358 -14.99 8.64 3.15
C PHE A 358 -13.91 9.71 3.06
N VAL A 359 -13.47 10.24 4.20
CA VAL A 359 -12.25 11.06 4.28
C VAL A 359 -11.06 10.13 4.40
N THR A 360 -10.21 10.13 3.38
CA THR A 360 -9.16 9.13 3.22
C THR A 360 -7.82 9.75 2.88
N HIS A 361 -6.75 9.15 3.40
CA HIS A 361 -5.39 9.44 2.97
C HIS A 361 -5.09 9.07 1.51
N CYS A 362 -6.02 8.44 0.78
CA CYS A 362 -5.85 8.04 -0.62
C CYS A 362 -4.77 6.97 -0.87
N GLY A 363 -4.43 6.16 0.14
CA GLY A 363 -3.65 4.94 -0.12
C GLY A 363 -4.41 4.02 -1.08
N TRP A 364 -3.71 3.36 -2.00
CA TRP A 364 -4.36 2.68 -3.13
C TRP A 364 -5.38 1.62 -2.71
N ASN A 365 -5.08 0.80 -1.70
CA ASN A 365 -6.05 -0.17 -1.17
C ASN A 365 -7.34 0.51 -0.67
N SER A 366 -7.22 1.62 0.06
CA SER A 366 -8.40 2.40 0.52
C SER A 366 -9.21 2.98 -0.64
N VAL A 367 -8.56 3.36 -1.74
CA VAL A 367 -9.25 3.84 -2.95
C VAL A 367 -10.02 2.70 -3.60
N LEU A 368 -9.41 1.53 -3.79
CA LEU A 368 -10.07 0.37 -4.36
C LEU A 368 -11.25 -0.10 -3.52
N GLU A 369 -11.11 -0.11 -2.19
CA GLU A 369 -12.20 -0.45 -1.27
C GLU A 369 -13.38 0.52 -1.43
N ALA A 370 -13.12 1.83 -1.42
CA ALA A 370 -14.16 2.85 -1.56
C ALA A 370 -14.86 2.79 -2.93
N VAL A 371 -14.09 2.62 -4.00
CA VAL A 371 -14.61 2.44 -5.37
C VAL A 371 -15.50 1.21 -5.46
N SER A 372 -15.11 0.11 -4.83
CA SER A 372 -15.86 -1.16 -4.88
C SER A 372 -17.21 -1.09 -4.19
N PHE A 373 -17.38 -0.19 -3.22
CA PHE A 373 -18.66 0.07 -2.56
C PHE A 373 -19.35 1.36 -3.01
N GLY A 374 -18.80 2.06 -4.01
CA GLY A 374 -19.38 3.30 -4.54
C GLY A 374 -19.43 4.45 -3.53
N VAL A 375 -18.50 4.49 -2.57
CA VAL A 375 -18.46 5.52 -1.51
C VAL A 375 -17.70 6.76 -2.01
N PRO A 376 -18.32 7.96 -2.02
CA PRO A 376 -17.64 9.20 -2.37
C PRO A 376 -16.47 9.50 -1.42
N MET A 377 -15.36 9.99 -1.96
CA MET A 377 -14.13 10.24 -1.19
C MET A 377 -13.80 11.72 -1.09
N VAL A 378 -13.37 12.15 0.10
CA VAL A 378 -12.61 13.39 0.31
C VAL A 378 -11.16 12.99 0.52
N GLY A 379 -10.32 13.32 -0.45
CA GLY A 379 -8.91 12.93 -0.40
C GLY A 379 -8.07 13.89 0.44
N TRP A 380 -7.30 13.35 1.37
CA TRP A 380 -6.38 14.08 2.24
C TRP A 380 -5.02 13.35 2.30
N PRO A 381 -4.22 13.43 1.23
CA PRO A 381 -2.97 12.68 1.11
C PRO A 381 -1.94 13.11 2.15
N LEU A 382 -1.18 12.14 2.67
CA LEU A 382 -0.22 12.33 3.74
C LEU A 382 1.22 11.93 3.35
N TYR A 383 1.40 10.84 2.61
CA TYR A 383 2.71 10.25 2.31
C TYR A 383 2.69 9.38 1.04
N ALA A 384 3.84 8.78 0.73
CA ALA A 384 4.05 7.88 -0.43
C ALA A 384 3.52 8.51 -1.74
N GLU A 385 2.73 7.76 -2.50
CA GLU A 385 2.19 8.15 -3.81
C GLU A 385 0.77 8.75 -3.73
N GLN A 386 0.25 8.98 -2.53
CA GLN A 386 -1.16 9.38 -2.30
C GLN A 386 -1.56 10.67 -3.02
N ARG A 387 -0.61 11.61 -3.18
CA ARG A 387 -0.81 12.86 -3.95
C ARG A 387 -1.06 12.60 -5.44
N PHE A 388 -0.44 11.57 -6.00
CA PHE A 388 -0.70 11.19 -7.40
C PHE A 388 -2.07 10.56 -7.56
N VAL A 389 -2.42 9.66 -6.63
CA VAL A 389 -3.67 8.91 -6.66
C VAL A 389 -4.88 9.84 -6.62
N ILE A 390 -4.87 10.85 -5.73
CA ILE A 390 -6.00 11.81 -5.62
C ILE A 390 -6.21 12.62 -6.90
N CYS A 391 -5.13 13.10 -7.53
CA CYS A 391 -5.21 13.92 -8.74
C CYS A 391 -5.81 13.17 -9.93
N PHE A 392 -5.70 11.83 -9.95
CA PHE A 392 -6.14 11.03 -11.09
C PHE A 392 -7.52 10.38 -10.88
N ASN A 393 -7.81 9.92 -9.66
CA ASN A 393 -8.92 8.98 -9.42
C ASN A 393 -10.08 9.54 -8.61
N ILE A 394 -9.90 10.63 -7.83
CA ILE A 394 -10.87 11.03 -6.80
C ILE A 394 -11.66 12.29 -7.17
N LEU A 395 -11.13 13.17 -8.02
CA LEU A 395 -11.77 14.45 -8.37
C LEU A 395 -12.78 14.36 -9.55
N LYS A 396 -13.44 13.23 -9.75
CA LYS A 396 -14.38 13.00 -10.87
C LYS A 396 -15.82 12.68 -10.44
N PHE A 397 -16.34 13.38 -9.44
CA PHE A 397 -17.77 13.34 -9.11
C PHE A 397 -18.34 14.73 -8.94
#